data_AF-A0AAD5PUT0-F1
#
_entry.id   AF-A0AAD5PUT0-F1
#
_cell.length_a   1.000
_cell.length_b   1.000
_cell.length_c   1.000
_cell.angle_alpha   90.00
_cell.angle_beta   90.00
_cell.angle_gamma   90.00
#
_symmetry.space_group_name_H-M   'P 1'
#
loop_
_entity.id
_entity.type
_entity.pdbx_description
1 polymer ?
#
loop_
_entity_poly.entity_id
_entity_poly.type
_entity_poly.pdbx_seq_one_letter_code
_entity_poly.pdbx_strand_id
1 'polypeptide(L)'
;MHSFLMLPMQRITRLPLLVDAIFHRLESGTPEFERCRMTLATLNKIVQECNEGARKAERIHEMLVVSNQLDFADVKAISIMSASRWLVKKGEMQRLMWRDIDARLTFGRKIHKQTVYVFLFTDLLVITKKKGEDSYAVLDYCPRNMVQVDEHMRTEKPIGKPGSELGKNLILLTMLQNHENKTVEMILSCSSESDRTRWLEAVTPRTSDNPEEKIYEEWDCPQVQAIHPYVATQPDELSLEVADVVNVLRKMADGWYQGERMRDDQRGWFPGNYTVEIASSHVRARNLRQRYRLLALSGNFIEEQARKDKEENKRKNKKISIILNE
;
A
#
# COMPACT_ATOMS: atom_id res chain seq x y z
N MET A 1 -27.11 20.96 21.22
CA MET A 1 -28.24 20.20 20.67
C MET A 1 -27.72 18.86 20.17
N HIS A 2 -27.97 17.76 20.88
CA HIS A 2 -27.75 16.44 20.31
C HIS A 2 -28.84 16.20 19.26
N SER A 3 -28.45 15.95 18.01
CA SER A 3 -29.39 15.70 16.92
C SER A 3 -30.23 14.45 17.24
N PHE A 4 -31.56 14.60 17.25
CA PHE A 4 -32.50 13.48 17.43
C PHE A 4 -32.31 12.38 16.38
N LEU A 5 -31.68 12.71 15.25
CA LEU A 5 -31.34 11.77 14.17
C LEU A 5 -30.26 10.75 14.58
N MET A 6 -29.49 11.02 15.64
CA MET A 6 -28.47 10.08 16.14
C MET A 6 -29.05 9.05 17.12
N LEU A 7 -30.26 9.26 17.65
CA LEU A 7 -30.86 8.42 18.68
C LEU A 7 -31.06 6.96 18.24
N PRO A 8 -31.46 6.64 16.99
CA PRO A 8 -31.57 5.24 16.56
C PRO A 8 -30.24 4.49 16.65
N MET A 9 -29.15 5.12 16.18
CA MET A 9 -27.81 4.53 16.24
C MET A 9 -27.30 4.37 17.68
N GLN A 10 -27.60 5.33 18.56
CA GLN A 10 -27.28 5.22 19.99
C GLN A 10 -28.10 4.13 20.69
N ARG A 11 -29.34 3.93 20.26
CA ARG A 11 -30.24 2.96 20.89
C ARG A 11 -29.86 1.53 20.51
N ILE A 12 -29.56 1.27 19.23
CA ILE A 12 -29.17 -0.08 18.79
C ILE A 12 -27.87 -0.55 19.45
N THR A 13 -26.89 0.33 19.63
CA THR A 13 -25.61 0.00 20.29
C THR A 13 -25.75 -0.20 21.81
N ARG A 14 -26.80 0.36 22.43
CA ARG A 14 -27.06 0.22 23.86
C ARG A 14 -27.81 -1.06 24.24
N LEU A 15 -28.59 -1.63 23.32
CA LEU A 15 -29.38 -2.85 23.59
C LEU A 15 -28.52 -4.06 24.02
N PRO A 16 -27.37 -4.37 23.37
CA PRO A 16 -26.49 -5.44 23.85
C PRO A 16 -26.04 -5.23 25.30
N LEU A 17 -25.70 -4.00 25.70
CA LEU A 17 -25.26 -3.68 27.06
C LEU A 17 -26.35 -3.92 28.11
N LEU A 18 -27.60 -3.59 27.76
CA LEU A 18 -28.75 -3.82 28.64
C LEU A 18 -29.05 -5.31 28.78
N VAL A 19 -28.97 -6.07 27.69
CA VAL A 19 -29.17 -7.52 27.69
C VAL A 19 -28.03 -8.23 28.41
N ASP A 20 -26.79 -7.77 28.25
CA ASP A 20 -25.63 -8.27 28.98
C ASP A 20 -25.76 -8.06 30.50
N ALA A 21 -26.30 -6.92 30.94
CA ALA A 21 -26.59 -6.66 32.35
C ALA A 21 -27.67 -7.60 32.93
N ILE A 22 -28.62 -8.05 32.11
CA ILE A 22 -29.61 -9.08 32.48
C ILE A 22 -28.93 -10.45 32.51
N PHE A 23 -28.12 -10.76 31.49
CA PHE A 23 -27.43 -12.05 31.34
C PHE A 23 -26.58 -12.40 32.56
N HIS A 24 -25.80 -11.44 33.09
CA HIS A 24 -24.99 -11.64 34.30
C HIS A 24 -25.76 -11.92 35.58
N ARG A 25 -27.09 -11.72 35.59
CA ARG A 25 -27.97 -11.97 36.74
C ARG A 25 -28.78 -13.26 36.60
N LEU A 26 -28.66 -13.97 35.48
CA LEU A 26 -29.36 -15.22 35.22
C LEU A 26 -28.51 -16.42 35.70
N GLU A 27 -29.18 -17.43 36.24
CA GLU A 27 -28.55 -18.68 36.63
C GLU A 27 -28.20 -19.52 35.40
N SER A 28 -26.97 -20.05 35.38
CA SER A 28 -26.44 -20.90 34.32
C SER A 28 -27.29 -22.15 34.12
N GLY A 29 -27.56 -22.52 32.86
CA GLY A 29 -28.29 -23.74 32.52
C GLY A 29 -29.82 -23.60 32.52
N THR A 30 -30.35 -22.41 32.79
CA THR A 30 -31.80 -22.13 32.65
C THR A 30 -32.17 -21.87 31.18
N PRO A 31 -33.42 -22.18 30.76
CA PRO A 31 -33.91 -21.81 29.42
C PRO A 31 -33.84 -20.29 29.15
N GLU A 32 -33.99 -19.48 30.19
CA GLU A 32 -33.84 -18.02 30.16
C GLU A 32 -32.39 -17.62 29.87
N PHE A 33 -31.41 -18.28 30.48
CA PHE A 33 -29.99 -18.05 30.25
C PHE A 33 -29.61 -18.32 28.78
N GLU A 34 -30.03 -19.45 28.23
CA GLU A 34 -29.78 -19.80 26.82
C GLU A 34 -30.43 -18.82 25.84
N ARG A 35 -31.69 -18.43 26.09
CA ARG A 35 -32.39 -17.42 25.28
C ARG A 35 -31.70 -16.06 25.34
N CYS A 36 -31.23 -15.65 26.52
CA CYS A 36 -30.51 -14.39 26.70
C CYS A 36 -29.15 -14.41 25.99
N ARG A 37 -28.41 -15.53 26.06
CA ARG A 37 -27.15 -15.73 25.30
C ARG A 37 -27.36 -15.58 23.79
N MET A 38 -28.38 -16.25 23.24
CA MET A 38 -28.72 -16.16 21.81
C MET A 38 -29.15 -14.74 21.42
N THR A 39 -29.94 -14.08 22.27
CA THR A 39 -30.38 -12.68 22.06
C THR A 39 -29.19 -11.74 22.03
N LEU A 40 -28.27 -11.87 22.99
CA LEU A 40 -27.06 -11.05 23.06
C LEU A 40 -26.18 -11.24 21.82
N ALA A 41 -25.95 -12.49 21.39
CA ALA A 41 -25.21 -12.79 20.17
C ALA A 41 -25.86 -12.16 18.92
N THR A 42 -27.19 -12.25 18.81
CA THR A 42 -27.94 -11.66 17.69
C THR A 42 -27.87 -10.14 17.70
N LEU A 43 -28.04 -9.49 18.87
CA LEU A 43 -27.93 -8.04 19.00
C LEU A 43 -26.51 -7.55 18.65
N ASN A 44 -25.48 -8.24 19.11
CA ASN A 44 -24.10 -7.93 18.75
C ASN A 44 -23.87 -8.03 17.24
N LYS A 45 -24.42 -9.06 16.59
CA LYS A 45 -24.37 -9.20 15.12
C LYS A 45 -25.06 -8.03 14.41
N ILE A 46 -26.27 -7.64 14.84
CA ILE A 46 -26.99 -6.49 14.25
C ILE A 46 -26.18 -5.19 14.41
N VAL A 47 -25.59 -4.95 15.59
CA VAL A 47 -24.76 -3.77 15.82
C VAL A 47 -23.54 -3.77 14.90
N GLN A 48 -22.89 -4.93 14.70
CA GLN A 48 -21.79 -5.07 13.75
C GLN A 48 -22.23 -4.74 12.31
N GLU A 49 -23.37 -5.27 11.86
CA GLU A 49 -23.94 -5.00 10.53
C GLU A 49 -24.26 -3.51 10.34
N CYS A 50 -24.87 -2.85 11.34
CA CYS A 50 -25.12 -1.41 11.30
C CYS A 50 -23.83 -0.59 11.22
N ASN A 51 -22.81 -0.96 12.01
CA ASN A 51 -21.52 -0.28 12.02
C ASN A 51 -20.78 -0.46 10.68
N GLU A 52 -20.87 -1.63 10.06
CA GLU A 52 -20.29 -1.88 8.74
C GLU A 52 -21.03 -1.10 7.65
N GLY A 53 -22.37 -1.09 7.70
CA GLY A 53 -23.19 -0.28 6.79
C GLY A 53 -22.88 1.21 6.87
N ALA A 54 -22.71 1.75 8.09
CA ALA A 54 -22.31 3.13 8.29
C ALA A 54 -20.91 3.42 7.72
N ARG A 55 -19.92 2.57 8.01
CA ARG A 55 -18.55 2.68 7.47
C ARG A 55 -18.54 2.61 5.94
N LYS A 56 -19.34 1.71 5.35
CA LYS A 56 -19.48 1.59 3.89
C LYS A 56 -20.08 2.86 3.28
N ALA A 57 -21.13 3.41 3.88
CA ALA A 57 -21.76 4.64 3.41
C ALA A 57 -20.81 5.84 3.47
N GLU A 58 -20.06 5.98 4.56
CA GLU A 58 -19.03 7.02 4.72
C GLU A 58 -17.94 6.91 3.66
N ARG A 59 -17.41 5.70 3.42
CA ARG A 59 -16.42 5.45 2.35
C ARG A 59 -16.97 5.80 0.97
N ILE A 60 -18.20 5.39 0.66
CA ILE A 60 -18.84 5.71 -0.62
C ILE A 60 -18.95 7.23 -0.79
N HIS A 61 -19.37 7.94 0.26
CA HIS A 61 -19.49 9.40 0.22
C HIS A 61 -18.13 10.08 0.02
N GLU A 62 -17.11 9.67 0.78
CA GLU A 62 -15.75 10.20 0.63
C GLU A 62 -15.22 9.97 -0.79
N MET A 63 -15.42 8.77 -1.35
CA MET A 63 -14.99 8.44 -2.70
C MET A 63 -15.70 9.27 -3.76
N LEU A 64 -17.00 9.56 -3.58
CA LEU A 64 -17.75 10.45 -4.48
C LEU A 64 -17.17 11.87 -4.46
N VAL A 65 -16.88 12.40 -3.27
CA VAL A 65 -16.25 13.71 -3.11
C VAL A 65 -14.91 13.73 -3.84
N VAL A 66 -14.01 12.78 -3.54
CA VAL A 66 -12.69 12.71 -4.16
C VAL A 66 -12.78 12.55 -5.68
N SER A 67 -13.71 11.73 -6.18
CA SER A 67 -13.90 11.54 -7.62
C SER A 67 -14.25 12.85 -8.34
N ASN A 68 -15.00 13.74 -7.70
CA ASN A 68 -15.36 15.05 -8.27
C ASN A 68 -14.23 16.08 -8.19
N GLN A 69 -13.22 15.84 -7.34
CA GLN A 69 -12.06 16.71 -7.16
C GLN A 69 -10.93 16.42 -8.17
N LEU A 70 -10.94 15.22 -8.78
CA LEU A 70 -9.89 14.74 -9.67
C LEU A 70 -10.22 14.98 -11.14
N ASP A 71 -9.35 15.71 -11.82
CA ASP A 71 -9.45 16.04 -13.24
C ASP A 71 -8.40 15.28 -14.06
N PHE A 72 -8.88 14.48 -15.01
CA PHE A 72 -8.07 13.63 -15.89
C PHE A 72 -7.88 14.24 -17.29
N ALA A 73 -7.96 15.56 -17.47
CA ALA A 73 -7.85 16.19 -18.79
C ALA A 73 -6.59 15.78 -19.60
N ASP A 74 -5.43 15.66 -18.93
CA ASP A 74 -4.14 15.44 -19.59
C ASP A 74 -3.66 13.97 -19.56
N VAL A 75 -4.42 13.06 -18.94
CA VAL A 75 -4.06 11.65 -18.75
C VAL A 75 -5.25 10.75 -19.03
N LYS A 76 -5.02 9.45 -19.27
CA LYS A 76 -6.13 8.52 -19.49
C LYS A 76 -7.05 8.44 -18.26
N ALA A 77 -8.30 8.87 -18.42
CA ALA A 77 -9.31 8.85 -17.36
C ALA A 77 -9.62 7.43 -16.89
N ILE A 78 -9.82 7.29 -15.58
CA ILE A 78 -10.22 6.05 -14.91
C ILE A 78 -11.35 6.33 -13.93
N SER A 79 -12.21 5.34 -13.69
CA SER A 79 -13.22 5.45 -12.64
C SER A 79 -12.52 5.42 -11.27
N ILE A 80 -12.69 6.48 -10.49
CA ILE A 80 -12.28 6.51 -9.09
C ILE A 80 -13.27 5.74 -8.22
N MET A 81 -14.56 5.78 -8.55
CA MET A 81 -15.59 4.98 -7.90
C MET A 81 -15.41 3.49 -8.22
N SER A 82 -15.30 2.66 -7.18
CA SER A 82 -15.25 1.20 -7.25
C SER A 82 -15.81 0.62 -5.94
N ALA A 83 -16.35 -0.60 -5.98
CA ALA A 83 -16.92 -1.27 -4.82
C ALA A 83 -15.86 -1.60 -3.73
N SER A 84 -14.60 -1.82 -4.14
CA SER A 84 -13.49 -2.21 -3.27
C SER A 84 -12.41 -1.13 -3.12
N ARG A 85 -12.67 0.09 -3.64
CA ARG A 85 -11.73 1.22 -3.53
C ARG A 85 -12.17 2.20 -2.46
N TRP A 86 -11.29 2.50 -1.51
CA TRP A 86 -11.45 3.62 -0.58
C TRP A 86 -10.13 4.36 -0.40
N LEU A 87 -10.21 5.59 0.08
CA LEU A 87 -9.04 6.42 0.34
C LEU A 87 -8.32 5.90 1.60
N VAL A 88 -7.01 5.71 1.49
CA VAL A 88 -6.13 5.29 2.59
C VAL A 88 -5.41 6.50 3.18
N LYS A 89 -4.85 7.36 2.32
CA LYS A 89 -4.16 8.58 2.74
C LYS A 89 -4.12 9.59 1.61
N LYS A 90 -4.17 10.88 1.96
CA LYS A 90 -3.90 11.97 1.02
C LYS A 90 -3.04 13.05 1.67
N GLY A 91 -2.31 13.82 0.86
CA GLY A 91 -1.48 14.90 1.38
C GLY A 91 -0.63 15.61 0.34
N GLU A 92 -0.18 16.81 0.70
CA GLU A 92 0.74 17.60 -0.10
C GLU A 92 2.19 17.17 0.14
N MET A 93 2.98 17.10 -0.92
CA MET A 93 4.42 16.82 -0.89
C MET A 93 5.18 17.71 -1.86
N GLN A 94 6.49 17.82 -1.63
CA GLN A 94 7.40 18.51 -2.56
C GLN A 94 8.16 17.48 -3.39
N ARG A 95 7.86 17.40 -4.69
CA ARG A 95 8.64 16.62 -5.65
C ARG A 95 9.91 17.38 -6.03
N LEU A 96 11.07 16.73 -5.87
CA LEU A 96 12.36 17.26 -6.29
C LEU A 96 12.66 16.79 -7.71
N MET A 97 12.97 17.72 -8.61
CA MET A 97 13.33 17.45 -10.01
C MET A 97 14.72 18.01 -10.31
N TRP A 98 15.55 17.22 -10.97
CA TRP A 98 16.83 17.67 -11.50
C TRP A 98 16.58 18.34 -12.84
N ARG A 99 17.13 19.54 -13.08
CA ARG A 99 17.22 20.05 -14.45
C ARG A 99 18.38 19.34 -15.13
N ASP A 100 18.10 18.64 -16.21
CA ASP A 100 19.12 18.33 -17.21
C ASP A 100 19.57 19.66 -17.80
N ILE A 101 20.78 20.08 -17.45
CA ILE A 101 21.46 21.17 -18.14
C ILE A 101 22.46 20.48 -19.06
N ASP A 102 22.00 20.15 -20.27
CA ASP A 102 22.88 20.10 -21.41
C ASP A 102 23.41 21.52 -21.64
N ALA A 103 24.60 21.81 -21.09
CA ALA A 103 25.60 22.76 -21.61
C ALA A 103 26.58 23.22 -20.52
N ARG A 104 27.79 22.66 -20.55
CA ARG A 104 29.04 23.42 -20.64
C ARG A 104 29.47 24.46 -19.57
N LEU A 105 28.98 24.51 -18.33
CA LEU A 105 29.55 25.47 -17.34
C LEU A 105 29.69 24.95 -15.90
N THR A 106 30.70 25.51 -15.22
CA THR A 106 31.35 25.17 -13.94
C THR A 106 30.52 25.42 -12.66
N PHE A 107 29.19 25.48 -12.73
CA PHE A 107 28.33 25.73 -11.56
C PHE A 107 27.22 24.67 -11.46
N GLY A 108 27.10 24.07 -10.26
CA GLY A 108 26.40 22.80 -10.01
C GLY A 108 24.92 22.68 -10.44
N ARG A 109 24.45 21.43 -10.53
CA ARG A 109 23.06 21.04 -10.87
C ARG A 109 22.04 21.79 -9.99
N LYS A 110 21.12 22.55 -10.61
CA LYS A 110 20.06 23.30 -9.92
C LYS A 110 18.82 22.40 -9.78
N ILE A 111 18.38 22.19 -8.54
CA ILE A 111 17.19 21.38 -8.21
C ILE A 111 15.95 22.27 -8.31
N HIS A 112 14.94 21.79 -9.02
CA HIS A 112 13.62 22.41 -9.11
C HIS A 112 12.63 21.68 -8.20
N LYS A 113 11.71 22.42 -7.57
CA LYS A 113 10.66 21.87 -6.70
C LYS A 113 9.29 22.02 -7.35
N GLN A 114 8.50 20.96 -7.29
CA GLN A 114 7.11 20.97 -7.71
C GLN A 114 6.24 20.49 -6.55
N THR A 115 5.30 21.31 -6.11
CA THR A 115 4.25 20.87 -5.19
C THR A 115 3.34 19.88 -5.89
N VAL A 116 3.20 18.70 -5.30
CA VAL A 116 2.27 17.66 -5.74
C VAL A 116 1.33 17.31 -4.59
N TYR A 117 0.13 16.85 -4.92
CA TYR A 117 -0.81 16.31 -3.95
C TYR A 117 -1.08 14.85 -4.30
N VAL A 118 -0.88 13.98 -3.33
CA VAL A 118 -0.90 12.53 -3.51
C VAL A 118 -2.18 11.97 -2.91
N PHE A 119 -2.88 11.11 -3.66
CA PHE A 119 -4.00 10.31 -3.17
C PHE A 119 -3.60 8.84 -3.24
N LEU A 120 -3.56 8.18 -2.09
CA LEU A 120 -3.36 6.74 -1.98
C LEU A 120 -4.70 6.09 -1.62
N PHE A 121 -5.18 5.25 -2.51
CA PHE A 121 -6.33 4.38 -2.33
C PHE A 121 -5.88 2.97 -1.96
N THR A 122 -6.83 2.09 -1.69
CA THR A 122 -6.54 0.68 -1.39
C THR A 122 -5.72 -0.02 -2.46
N ASP A 123 -6.01 0.23 -3.74
CA ASP A 123 -5.45 -0.46 -4.90
C ASP A 123 -4.74 0.47 -5.89
N LEU A 124 -4.71 1.78 -5.63
CA LEU A 124 -4.28 2.80 -6.60
C LEU A 124 -3.54 3.96 -5.91
N LEU A 125 -2.46 4.45 -6.52
CA LEU A 125 -1.78 5.69 -6.17
C LEU A 125 -2.01 6.71 -7.30
N VAL A 126 -2.45 7.92 -6.96
CA VAL A 126 -2.68 9.03 -7.90
C VAL A 126 -1.84 10.24 -7.48
N ILE A 127 -1.07 10.78 -8.42
CA ILE A 127 -0.24 11.97 -8.24
C ILE A 127 -0.91 13.12 -8.98
N THR A 128 -1.06 14.24 -8.30
CA THR A 128 -1.79 15.39 -8.84
C THR A 128 -1.05 16.70 -8.61
N LYS A 129 -1.50 17.74 -9.34
CA LYS A 129 -1.18 19.14 -9.08
C LYS A 129 -2.47 19.87 -8.69
N LYS A 130 -2.41 20.65 -7.61
CA LYS A 130 -3.53 21.50 -7.18
C LYS A 130 -3.83 22.59 -8.24
N LYS A 131 -5.07 22.66 -8.72
CA LYS A 131 -5.62 23.69 -9.63
C LYS A 131 -6.42 24.76 -8.88
N GLY A 132 -7.14 24.37 -7.82
CA GLY A 132 -7.97 25.24 -6.98
C GLY A 132 -8.07 24.70 -5.56
N GLU A 133 -8.97 25.24 -4.72
CA GLU A 133 -9.08 24.86 -3.30
C GLU A 133 -9.29 23.35 -3.09
N ASP A 134 -10.14 22.76 -3.93
CA ASP A 134 -10.50 21.32 -3.96
C ASP A 134 -10.51 20.75 -5.39
N SER A 135 -9.65 21.26 -6.27
CA SER A 135 -9.53 20.76 -7.65
C SER A 135 -8.09 20.37 -7.94
N TYR A 136 -7.91 19.16 -8.47
CA TYR A 136 -6.62 18.53 -8.66
C TYR A 136 -6.50 17.95 -10.07
N ALA A 137 -5.53 18.43 -10.84
CA ALA A 137 -5.19 17.83 -12.12
C ALA A 137 -4.32 16.59 -11.90
N VAL A 138 -4.76 15.46 -12.42
CA VAL A 138 -4.01 14.21 -12.36
C VAL A 138 -2.80 14.30 -13.29
N LEU A 139 -1.62 14.06 -12.73
CA LEU A 139 -0.35 14.05 -13.46
C LEU A 139 0.06 12.63 -13.83
N ASP A 140 -0.14 11.69 -12.91
CA ASP A 140 0.22 10.28 -13.09
C ASP A 140 -0.57 9.41 -12.11
N TYR A 141 -0.69 8.11 -12.40
CA TYR A 141 -1.22 7.13 -11.49
C TYR A 141 -0.63 5.74 -11.73
N CYS A 142 -0.68 4.92 -10.70
CA CYS A 142 -0.06 3.60 -10.67
C CYS A 142 -0.85 2.67 -9.76
N PRO A 143 -1.14 1.42 -10.13
CA PRO A 143 -1.68 0.42 -9.21
C PRO A 143 -0.81 0.33 -7.95
N ARG A 144 -1.41 0.24 -6.76
CA ARG A 144 -0.67 0.29 -5.49
C ARG A 144 0.34 -0.85 -5.36
N ASN A 145 0.03 -2.05 -5.86
CA ASN A 145 0.99 -3.15 -5.91
C ASN A 145 2.20 -2.89 -6.82
N MET A 146 2.13 -1.91 -7.72
CA MET A 146 3.26 -1.49 -8.57
C MET A 146 4.05 -0.32 -7.98
N VAL A 147 3.76 0.10 -6.74
CA VAL A 147 4.50 1.14 -6.04
C VAL A 147 5.55 0.49 -5.12
N GLN A 148 6.75 1.05 -5.14
CA GLN A 148 7.80 0.78 -4.16
C GLN A 148 8.26 2.09 -3.53
N VAL A 149 8.64 2.01 -2.26
CA VAL A 149 9.27 3.12 -1.55
C VAL A 149 10.59 2.63 -0.97
N ASP A 150 11.64 3.41 -1.14
CA ASP A 150 12.92 3.15 -0.48
C ASP A 150 13.03 4.06 0.76
N GLU A 151 13.12 3.41 1.92
CA GLU A 151 13.35 4.07 3.20
C GLU A 151 14.79 4.63 3.30
N HIS A 152 15.74 3.95 2.66
CA HIS A 152 17.16 4.20 2.77
C HIS A 152 17.69 4.95 1.55
N MET A 153 17.08 6.08 1.19
CA MET A 153 17.77 7.10 0.40
C MET A 153 19.06 7.51 1.13
N ARG A 154 20.13 6.72 0.97
CA ARG A 154 21.50 7.09 1.30
C ARG A 154 21.95 7.98 0.17
N THR A 155 21.49 9.22 0.19
CA THR A 155 22.16 10.23 -0.62
C THR A 155 23.56 10.38 -0.03
N GLU A 156 24.57 9.73 -0.64
CA GLU A 156 25.99 9.88 -0.26
C GLU A 156 26.43 11.36 -0.25
N LYS A 157 25.65 12.24 -0.87
CA LYS A 157 25.83 13.69 -0.87
C LYS A 157 24.58 14.38 -0.34
N PRO A 158 24.71 15.34 0.60
CA PRO A 158 23.57 16.16 1.00
C PRO A 158 22.96 16.82 -0.22
N ILE A 159 21.65 16.63 -0.39
CA ILE A 159 20.88 17.36 -1.38
C ILE A 159 20.78 18.80 -0.87
N GLY A 160 21.46 19.74 -1.54
CA GLY A 160 21.50 21.14 -1.16
C GLY A 160 22.70 21.53 -0.28
N LYS A 161 22.76 22.82 0.09
CA LYS A 161 23.81 23.37 0.96
C LYS A 161 23.62 22.88 2.41
N PRO A 162 24.68 22.82 3.25
CA PRO A 162 24.54 22.58 4.68
C PRO A 162 23.54 23.56 5.30
N GLY A 163 22.55 23.05 6.05
CA GLY A 163 21.44 23.86 6.62
C GLY A 163 20.23 24.06 5.70
N SER A 164 20.20 23.45 4.51
CA SER A 164 19.03 23.51 3.62
C SER A 164 17.95 22.50 4.04
N GLU A 165 16.70 22.96 4.15
CA GLU A 165 15.50 22.09 4.26
C GLU A 165 15.28 21.21 3.02
N LEU A 166 16.08 21.39 1.97
CA LEU A 166 16.00 20.75 0.66
C LEU A 166 16.55 19.31 0.70
N GLY A 167 16.20 18.54 1.73
CA GLY A 167 16.74 17.20 1.92
C GLY A 167 16.26 16.46 3.17
N LYS A 168 15.24 16.97 3.88
CA LYS A 168 14.67 16.29 5.05
C LYS A 168 13.43 15.50 4.66
N ASN A 169 13.19 14.43 5.42
CA ASN A 169 12.00 13.57 5.32
C ASN A 169 11.74 13.09 3.88
N LEU A 170 12.81 12.66 3.20
CA LEU A 170 12.72 12.21 1.81
C LEU A 170 12.20 10.77 1.71
N ILE A 171 11.47 10.51 0.63
CA ILE A 171 11.04 9.20 0.17
C ILE A 171 11.39 9.11 -1.31
N LEU A 172 12.08 8.05 -1.72
CA LEU A 172 12.18 7.68 -3.13
C LEU A 172 10.99 6.77 -3.45
N LEU A 173 10.01 7.33 -4.16
CA LEU A 173 8.85 6.59 -4.65
C LEU A 173 9.13 6.13 -6.07
N THR A 174 9.02 4.82 -6.30
CA THR A 174 9.16 4.19 -7.61
C THR A 174 7.83 3.61 -8.02
N MET A 175 7.25 4.13 -9.10
CA MET A 175 6.19 3.47 -9.83
C MET A 175 6.87 2.52 -10.81
N LEU A 176 6.83 1.22 -10.55
CA LEU A 176 7.41 0.22 -11.45
C LEU A 176 6.76 0.29 -12.83
N GLN A 177 5.45 0.56 -12.82
CA GLN A 177 4.66 0.70 -14.01
C GLN A 177 3.47 1.63 -13.80
N ASN A 178 3.61 2.84 -14.30
CA ASN A 178 2.55 3.84 -14.29
C ASN A 178 1.48 3.56 -15.36
N HIS A 179 0.50 4.46 -15.49
CA HIS A 179 -0.58 4.34 -16.48
C HIS A 179 -0.13 4.27 -17.95
N GLU A 180 1.06 4.79 -18.27
CA GLU A 180 1.68 4.71 -19.60
C GLU A 180 2.60 3.49 -19.75
N ASN A 181 2.57 2.57 -18.79
CA ASN A 181 3.45 1.41 -18.71
C ASN A 181 4.95 1.74 -18.52
N LYS A 182 5.28 2.92 -18.01
CA LYS A 182 6.66 3.38 -17.77
C LYS A 182 7.05 3.20 -16.30
N THR A 183 8.34 2.93 -16.06
CA THR A 183 8.93 3.04 -14.73
C THR A 183 9.25 4.50 -14.44
N VAL A 184 8.72 5.02 -13.33
CA VAL A 184 8.87 6.42 -12.94
C VAL A 184 9.38 6.50 -11.51
N GLU A 185 10.51 7.17 -11.31
CA GLU A 185 11.09 7.45 -10.01
C GLU A 185 10.85 8.91 -9.62
N MET A 186 10.49 9.14 -8.36
CA MET A 186 10.23 10.46 -7.81
C MET A 186 10.81 10.57 -6.41
N ILE A 187 11.60 11.62 -6.19
CA ILE A 187 12.04 12.01 -4.85
C ILE A 187 11.00 12.96 -4.28
N LEU A 188 10.33 12.55 -3.21
CA LEU A 188 9.30 13.30 -2.52
C LEU A 188 9.82 13.72 -1.14
N SER A 189 9.56 14.97 -0.76
CA SER A 189 9.86 15.49 0.57
C SER A 189 8.55 15.71 1.32
N CYS A 190 8.43 15.05 2.48
CA CYS A 190 7.30 15.17 3.39
C CYS A 190 7.48 16.35 4.36
N SER A 191 6.36 16.87 4.88
CA SER A 191 6.35 18.02 5.79
C SER A 191 7.04 17.74 7.14
N SER A 192 7.00 16.49 7.61
CA SER A 192 7.62 16.05 8.86
C SER A 192 8.13 14.62 8.75
N GLU A 193 9.00 14.21 9.68
CA GLU A 193 9.43 12.82 9.82
C GLU A 193 8.24 11.89 10.10
N SER A 194 7.32 12.34 10.96
CA SER A 194 6.10 11.59 11.26
C SER A 194 5.16 11.42 10.06
N ASP A 195 5.10 12.40 9.14
CA ASP A 195 4.36 12.22 7.90
C ASP A 195 5.08 11.26 6.95
N ARG A 196 6.42 11.35 6.85
CA ARG A 196 7.24 10.38 6.09
C ARG A 196 6.99 8.96 6.57
N THR A 197 7.10 8.69 7.87
CA THR A 197 6.91 7.34 8.43
C THR A 197 5.52 6.80 8.10
N ARG A 198 4.47 7.62 8.28
CA ARG A 198 3.09 7.22 7.94
C ARG A 198 2.88 6.95 6.45
N TRP A 199 3.58 7.66 5.56
CA TRP A 199 3.56 7.37 4.13
C TRP A 199 4.30 6.07 3.79
N LEU A 200 5.44 5.81 4.42
CA LEU A 200 6.18 4.56 4.25
C LEU A 200 5.36 3.35 4.73
N GLU A 201 4.77 3.43 5.92
CA GLU A 201 3.89 2.39 6.47
C GLU A 201 2.66 2.15 5.60
N ALA A 202 2.08 3.20 5.00
CA ALA A 202 0.92 3.07 4.15
C ALA A 202 1.24 2.41 2.79
N VAL A 203 2.47 2.49 2.29
CA VAL A 203 2.83 1.93 0.97
C VAL A 203 3.55 0.58 1.09
N THR A 204 4.20 0.32 2.22
CA THR A 204 4.97 -0.91 2.44
C THR A 204 4.04 -2.03 2.93
N PRO A 205 3.99 -3.20 2.26
CA PRO A 205 3.25 -4.36 2.76
C PRO A 205 3.74 -4.77 4.15
N ARG A 206 2.83 -5.17 5.04
CA ARG A 206 3.20 -5.70 6.35
C ARG A 206 3.93 -7.02 6.20
N THR A 207 4.93 -7.25 7.05
CA THR A 207 5.65 -8.53 7.18
C THR A 207 5.25 -9.20 8.49
N SER A 208 5.18 -10.54 8.51
CA SER A 208 5.01 -11.29 9.77
C SER A 208 6.31 -11.27 10.57
N ASP A 209 6.20 -11.27 11.89
CA ASP A 209 7.34 -11.50 12.80
C ASP A 209 7.82 -12.96 12.74
N ASN A 210 6.96 -13.88 12.27
CA ASN A 210 7.31 -15.27 12.04
C ASN A 210 7.91 -15.44 10.62
N PRO A 211 9.17 -15.86 10.46
CA PRO A 211 9.79 -16.08 9.15
C PRO A 211 9.11 -17.15 8.30
N GLU A 212 8.39 -18.08 8.93
CA GLU A 212 7.70 -19.19 8.27
C GLU A 212 6.29 -18.83 7.78
N GLU A 213 5.78 -17.65 8.16
CA GLU A 213 4.48 -17.14 7.75
C GLU A 213 4.67 -15.99 6.76
N LYS A 214 3.98 -16.07 5.63
CA LYS A 214 3.89 -14.96 4.69
C LYS A 214 2.49 -14.38 4.65
N ILE A 215 2.37 -13.14 5.11
CA ILE A 215 1.13 -12.35 5.08
C ILE A 215 1.15 -11.48 3.82
N TYR A 216 -0.02 -11.39 3.18
CA TYR A 216 -0.24 -10.53 2.04
C TYR A 216 -1.35 -9.54 2.37
N GLU A 217 -1.17 -8.32 1.90
CA GLU A 217 -2.22 -7.32 1.90
C GLU A 217 -3.24 -7.62 0.79
N GLU A 218 -4.51 -7.27 0.98
CA GLU A 218 -5.57 -7.52 -0.02
C GLU A 218 -5.23 -6.92 -1.39
N TRP A 219 -4.53 -5.77 -1.42
CA TRP A 219 -4.10 -5.09 -2.64
C TRP A 219 -2.83 -5.66 -3.28
N ASP A 220 -2.12 -6.55 -2.58
CA ASP A 220 -0.86 -7.17 -3.01
C ASP A 220 -0.83 -8.68 -2.69
N CYS A 221 -1.95 -9.36 -2.93
CA CYS A 221 -2.08 -10.80 -2.70
C CYS A 221 -2.02 -11.62 -4.01
N PRO A 222 -1.42 -12.82 -3.99
CA PRO A 222 -1.51 -13.74 -5.12
C PRO A 222 -2.92 -14.31 -5.24
N GLN A 223 -3.29 -14.63 -6.47
CA GLN A 223 -4.54 -15.33 -6.77
C GLN A 223 -4.21 -16.76 -7.16
N VAL A 224 -4.98 -17.70 -6.64
CA VAL A 224 -4.86 -19.12 -6.96
C VAL A 224 -6.18 -19.64 -7.52
N GLN A 225 -6.10 -20.59 -8.43
CA GLN A 225 -7.24 -21.33 -8.95
C GLN A 225 -7.22 -22.76 -8.37
N ALA A 226 -8.35 -23.22 -7.84
CA ALA A 226 -8.50 -24.59 -7.40
C ALA A 226 -8.48 -25.56 -8.60
N ILE A 227 -7.59 -26.54 -8.55
CA ILE A 227 -7.47 -27.63 -9.53
C ILE A 227 -8.05 -28.94 -9.01
N HIS A 228 -8.25 -29.03 -7.69
CA HIS A 228 -8.88 -30.16 -7.01
C HIS A 228 -9.97 -29.64 -6.05
N PRO A 229 -11.08 -30.37 -5.91
CA PRO A 229 -12.09 -30.02 -4.92
C PRO A 229 -11.57 -30.29 -3.50
N TYR A 230 -11.98 -29.46 -2.55
CA TYR A 230 -11.66 -29.62 -1.13
C TYR A 230 -12.93 -29.39 -0.30
N VAL A 231 -13.23 -30.27 0.63
CA VAL A 231 -14.37 -30.14 1.53
C VAL A 231 -13.86 -29.79 2.91
N ALA A 232 -14.30 -28.65 3.44
CA ALA A 232 -13.92 -28.18 4.77
C ALA A 232 -14.33 -29.20 5.84
N THR A 233 -13.38 -29.59 6.67
CA THR A 233 -13.59 -30.51 7.80
C THR A 233 -13.75 -29.76 9.12
N GLN A 234 -13.24 -28.54 9.20
CA GLN A 234 -13.32 -27.65 10.35
C GLN A 234 -14.01 -26.32 10.00
N PRO A 235 -14.59 -25.59 10.99
CA PRO A 235 -15.30 -24.34 10.74
C PRO A 235 -14.43 -23.19 10.21
N ASP A 236 -13.12 -23.26 10.40
CA ASP A 236 -12.15 -22.26 9.92
C ASP A 236 -11.61 -22.57 8.53
N GLU A 237 -11.94 -23.74 7.97
CA GLU A 237 -11.54 -24.17 6.63
C GLU A 237 -12.48 -23.66 5.53
N LEU A 238 -11.91 -23.38 4.37
CA LEU A 238 -12.61 -22.95 3.16
C LEU A 238 -12.74 -24.14 2.21
N SER A 239 -13.98 -24.56 1.96
CA SER A 239 -14.26 -25.55 0.90
C SER A 239 -13.93 -24.96 -0.47
N LEU A 240 -13.39 -25.77 -1.38
CA LEU A 240 -13.03 -25.38 -2.75
C LEU A 240 -13.73 -26.26 -3.77
N GLU A 241 -14.21 -25.66 -4.84
CA GLU A 241 -14.61 -26.34 -6.07
C GLU A 241 -13.58 -26.11 -7.17
N VAL A 242 -13.50 -27.05 -8.12
CA VAL A 242 -12.59 -26.89 -9.27
C VAL A 242 -12.93 -25.59 -10.01
N ALA A 243 -11.90 -24.82 -10.33
CA ALA A 243 -11.96 -23.48 -10.90
C ALA A 243 -12.37 -22.33 -9.97
N ASP A 244 -12.59 -22.57 -8.67
CA ASP A 244 -12.70 -21.49 -7.70
C ASP A 244 -11.42 -20.64 -7.70
N VAL A 245 -11.58 -19.31 -7.71
CA VAL A 245 -10.48 -18.35 -7.58
C VAL A 245 -10.45 -17.80 -6.17
N VAL A 246 -9.27 -17.82 -5.55
CA VAL A 246 -9.06 -17.41 -4.16
C VAL A 246 -7.92 -16.40 -4.06
N ASN A 247 -8.17 -15.28 -3.38
CA ASN A 247 -7.15 -14.33 -2.97
C ASN A 247 -6.40 -14.89 -1.75
N VAL A 248 -5.09 -15.11 -1.86
CA VAL A 248 -4.30 -15.72 -0.77
C VAL A 248 -3.80 -14.62 0.16
N LEU A 249 -4.34 -14.59 1.38
CA LEU A 249 -3.99 -13.61 2.40
C LEU A 249 -2.82 -14.08 3.27
N ARG A 250 -2.68 -15.39 3.49
CA ARG A 250 -1.55 -15.96 4.24
C ARG A 250 -1.08 -17.27 3.64
N LYS A 251 0.22 -17.54 3.76
CA LYS A 251 0.83 -18.84 3.47
C LYS A 251 1.65 -19.30 4.66
N MET A 252 1.41 -20.53 5.10
CA MET A 252 2.13 -21.20 6.17
C MET A 252 3.15 -22.18 5.58
N ALA A 253 4.22 -22.47 6.34
CA ALA A 253 5.30 -23.37 5.89
C ALA A 253 4.86 -24.84 5.73
N ASP A 254 3.79 -25.25 6.42
CA ASP A 254 3.19 -26.58 6.32
C ASP A 254 2.33 -26.79 5.07
N GLY A 255 2.22 -25.77 4.21
CA GLY A 255 1.48 -25.81 2.95
C GLY A 255 0.02 -25.34 3.04
N TRP A 256 -0.44 -24.90 4.21
CA TRP A 256 -1.78 -24.32 4.37
C TRP A 256 -1.82 -22.85 4.01
N TYR A 257 -2.84 -22.48 3.23
CA TYR A 257 -3.10 -21.11 2.83
C TYR A 257 -4.38 -20.62 3.49
N GLN A 258 -4.38 -19.36 3.91
CA GLN A 258 -5.60 -18.66 4.28
C GLN A 258 -5.96 -17.72 3.13
N GLY A 259 -7.22 -17.70 2.71
CA GLY A 259 -7.65 -16.83 1.63
C GLY A 259 -9.13 -16.49 1.66
N GLU A 260 -9.51 -15.64 0.71
CA GLU A 260 -10.89 -15.21 0.44
C GLU A 260 -11.30 -15.67 -0.95
N ARG A 261 -12.39 -16.43 -1.04
CA ARG A 261 -12.92 -16.92 -2.31
C ARG A 261 -13.71 -15.83 -3.02
N MET A 262 -13.40 -15.59 -4.29
CA MET A 262 -13.96 -14.47 -5.06
C MET A 262 -15.46 -14.58 -5.39
N ARG A 263 -16.06 -15.78 -5.31
CA ARG A 263 -17.45 -15.99 -5.72
C ARG A 263 -18.48 -15.56 -4.68
N ASP A 264 -18.09 -15.61 -3.41
CA ASP A 264 -18.98 -15.43 -2.25
C ASP A 264 -18.29 -14.75 -1.06
N ASP A 265 -17.07 -14.23 -1.26
CA ASP A 265 -16.22 -13.55 -0.28
C ASP A 265 -15.98 -14.37 1.01
N GLN A 266 -16.14 -15.71 0.94
CA GLN A 266 -15.89 -16.57 2.10
C GLN A 266 -14.40 -16.68 2.38
N ARG A 267 -14.05 -16.57 3.66
CA ARG A 267 -12.67 -16.67 4.15
C ARG A 267 -12.46 -17.97 4.92
N GLY A 268 -11.28 -18.57 4.75
CA GLY A 268 -10.87 -19.73 5.53
C GLY A 268 -9.55 -20.32 5.06
N TRP A 269 -9.18 -21.43 5.68
CA TRP A 269 -7.97 -22.18 5.42
C TRP A 269 -8.18 -23.29 4.39
N PHE A 270 -7.23 -23.48 3.50
CA PHE A 270 -7.25 -24.55 2.51
C PHE A 270 -5.84 -25.04 2.17
N PRO A 271 -5.69 -26.30 1.72
CA PRO A 271 -4.40 -26.86 1.37
C PRO A 271 -3.90 -26.28 0.03
N GLY A 272 -2.71 -25.66 0.03
CA GLY A 272 -2.18 -24.96 -1.14
C GLY A 272 -1.93 -25.85 -2.35
N ASN A 273 -1.61 -27.13 -2.15
CA ASN A 273 -1.39 -28.13 -3.21
C ASN A 273 -2.66 -28.49 -3.99
N TYR A 274 -3.84 -28.06 -3.56
CA TYR A 274 -5.11 -28.19 -4.30
C TYR A 274 -5.30 -27.05 -5.31
N THR A 275 -4.35 -26.11 -5.37
CA THR A 275 -4.47 -24.88 -6.16
C THR A 275 -3.23 -24.63 -7.00
N VAL A 276 -3.40 -23.83 -8.05
CA VAL A 276 -2.31 -23.32 -8.89
C VAL A 276 -2.33 -21.79 -8.89
N GLU A 277 -1.16 -21.16 -8.79
CA GLU A 277 -1.05 -19.69 -8.83
C GLU A 277 -1.38 -19.18 -10.24
N ILE A 278 -2.33 -18.25 -10.31
CA ILE A 278 -2.76 -17.61 -11.56
C ILE A 278 -1.76 -16.51 -11.90
N ALA A 279 -1.46 -16.34 -13.19
CA ALA A 279 -0.76 -15.16 -13.67
C ALA A 279 -1.61 -13.91 -13.40
N SER A 280 -1.33 -13.22 -12.29
CA SER A 280 -2.11 -12.09 -11.81
C SER A 280 -1.31 -10.78 -11.81
N SER A 281 -2.01 -9.68 -11.54
CA SER A 281 -1.37 -8.36 -11.32
C SER A 281 -0.30 -8.42 -10.22
N HIS A 282 -0.52 -9.20 -9.16
CA HIS A 282 0.46 -9.46 -8.11
C HIS A 282 1.71 -10.17 -8.64
N VAL A 283 1.56 -11.24 -9.43
CA VAL A 283 2.72 -11.97 -10.01
C VAL A 283 3.54 -11.03 -10.88
N ARG A 284 2.88 -10.22 -11.71
CA ARG A 284 3.53 -9.21 -12.53
C ARG A 284 4.27 -8.18 -11.67
N ALA A 285 3.63 -7.66 -10.62
CA ALA A 285 4.24 -6.71 -9.70
C ALA A 285 5.47 -7.31 -9.03
N ARG A 286 5.35 -8.53 -8.49
CA ARG A 286 6.46 -9.27 -7.86
C ARG A 286 7.64 -9.43 -8.82
N ASN A 287 7.39 -9.85 -10.06
CA ASN A 287 8.43 -10.03 -11.07
C ASN A 287 9.11 -8.69 -11.43
N LEU A 288 8.35 -7.61 -11.57
CA LEU A 288 8.89 -6.27 -11.83
C LEU A 288 9.73 -5.76 -10.65
N ARG A 289 9.26 -5.94 -9.40
CA ARG A 289 10.00 -5.60 -8.18
C ARG A 289 11.34 -6.33 -8.11
N GLN A 290 11.33 -7.64 -8.37
CA GLN A 290 12.54 -8.46 -8.38
C GLN A 290 13.51 -8.01 -9.47
N ARG A 291 13.02 -7.78 -10.69
CA ARG A 291 13.84 -7.27 -11.80
C ARG A 291 14.44 -5.90 -11.47
N TYR A 292 13.64 -4.97 -10.96
CA TYR A 292 14.09 -3.64 -10.58
C TYR A 292 15.17 -3.70 -9.49
N ARG A 293 14.97 -4.49 -8.43
CA ARG A 293 15.97 -4.71 -7.37
C ARG A 293 17.29 -5.23 -7.94
N LEU A 294 17.25 -6.22 -8.84
CA LEU A 294 18.45 -6.78 -9.47
C LEU A 294 19.17 -5.74 -10.34
N LEU A 295 18.43 -4.92 -11.10
CA LEU A 295 19.01 -3.85 -11.92
C LEU A 295 19.63 -2.74 -11.07
N ALA A 296 18.96 -2.30 -10.00
CA ALA A 296 19.49 -1.30 -9.07
C ALA A 296 20.80 -1.75 -8.40
N LEU A 297 20.86 -3.02 -7.95
CA LEU A 297 22.08 -3.61 -7.40
C LEU A 297 23.22 -3.69 -8.43
N SER A 298 22.89 -4.08 -9.67
CA SER A 298 23.87 -4.18 -10.75
C SER A 298 24.41 -2.81 -11.16
N GLY A 299 23.55 -1.78 -11.23
CA GLY A 299 23.95 -0.40 -11.51
C GLY A 299 24.92 0.13 -10.45
N ASN A 300 24.59 -0.04 -9.17
CA ASN A 300 25.46 0.35 -8.06
C ASN A 300 26.83 -0.34 -8.13
N PHE A 301 26.86 -1.65 -8.44
CA PHE A 301 28.11 -2.39 -8.59
C PHE A 301 28.99 -1.86 -9.73
N ILE A 302 28.39 -1.57 -10.89
CA ILE A 302 29.10 -0.99 -12.05
C ILE A 302 29.65 0.39 -11.71
N GLU A 303 28.87 1.24 -11.03
CA GLU A 303 29.31 2.56 -10.60
C GLU A 303 30.45 2.49 -9.56
N GLU A 304 30.37 1.57 -8.59
CA GLU A 304 31.44 1.34 -7.62
C GLU A 304 32.73 0.85 -8.28
N GLN A 305 32.63 -0.06 -9.24
CA GLN A 305 33.78 -0.56 -9.99
C GLN A 305 34.44 0.57 -10.80
N ALA A 306 33.63 1.37 -11.53
CA ALA A 306 34.13 2.53 -12.26
C ALA A 306 34.76 3.60 -11.35
N ARG A 307 34.27 3.75 -10.10
CA ARG A 307 34.87 4.64 -9.10
C ARG A 307 36.23 4.11 -8.62
N LYS A 308 36.33 2.82 -8.29
CA LYS A 308 37.59 2.17 -7.90
C LYS A 308 38.64 2.27 -9.01
N ASP A 309 38.25 2.03 -10.25
CA ASP A 309 39.14 2.11 -11.41
C ASP A 309 39.65 3.55 -11.63
N LYS A 310 38.79 4.57 -11.45
CA LYS A 310 39.19 5.98 -11.49
C LYS A 310 40.16 6.36 -10.37
N GLU A 311 39.93 5.89 -9.15
CA GLU A 311 40.81 6.14 -8.02
C GLU A 311 42.17 5.45 -8.18
N GLU A 312 42.18 4.22 -8.69
CA GLU A 312 43.40 3.48 -9.00
C GLU A 312 44.22 4.18 -10.09
N ASN A 313 43.57 4.63 -11.17
CA ASN A 313 44.23 5.42 -12.21
C ASN A 313 44.78 6.74 -11.68
N LYS A 314 44.05 7.43 -10.79
CA LYS A 314 44.56 8.64 -10.14
C LYS A 314 45.77 8.37 -9.25
N ARG A 315 45.81 7.24 -8.54
CA ARG A 315 46.97 6.80 -7.73
C ARG A 315 48.17 6.43 -8.60
N LYS A 316 47.95 5.72 -9.71
CA LYS A 316 49.00 5.37 -10.69
C LYS A 316 49.61 6.62 -11.33
N ASN A 317 48.77 7.56 -11.78
CA ASN A 317 49.24 8.82 -12.36
C ASN A 317 50.02 9.66 -11.33
N LYS A 318 49.57 9.69 -10.06
CA LYS A 318 50.30 10.39 -9.00
C LYS A 318 51.66 9.76 -8.70
N LYS A 319 51.79 8.42 -8.73
CA LYS A 319 53.07 7.72 -8.58
C LYS A 319 54.02 8.01 -9.75
N ILE A 320 53.52 7.98 -10.99
CA ILE A 320 54.30 8.30 -12.19
C ILE A 320 54.81 9.75 -12.15
N SER A 321 53.97 10.70 -11.72
CA SER A 321 54.39 12.11 -11.58
C SER A 321 55.43 12.35 -10.49
N ILE A 322 55.54 11.46 -9.50
CA ILE A 322 56.57 11.55 -8.46
C ILE A 322 57.90 11.02 -9.00
N ILE A 323 57.88 9.90 -9.74
CA ILE A 323 59.08 9.30 -10.34
C ILE A 323 59.70 10.18 -11.43
N LEU A 324 58.91 10.99 -12.15
CA LEU A 324 59.39 11.89 -13.20
C LEU A 324 59.95 13.23 -12.69
N ASN A 325 59.81 13.51 -11.38
CA ASN A 325 60.25 14.76 -10.76
C ASN A 325 61.42 14.56 -9.77
N GLU A 326 62.01 13.37 -9.72
CA GLU A 326 63.29 13.03 -9.03
C GLU A 326 64.39 12.81 -10.07
#